data_AF-A0A822FUI8-F1
#
_entry.id   AF-A0A822FUI8-F1
#
_cell.length_a   1.000
_cell.length_b   1.000
_cell.length_c   1.000
_cell.angle_alpha   90.00
_cell.angle_beta   90.00
_cell.angle_gamma   90.00
#
_symmetry.space_group_name_H-M   'P 1'
#
loop_
_entity.id
_entity.type
_entity.pdbx_description
1 polymer ?
#
loop_
_entity_poly.entity_id
_entity_poly.type
_entity_poly.pdbx_seq_one_letter_code
_entity_poly.pdbx_strand_id
1 'polypeptide(L)'
;ENNFFYIARDNIEHGLFLLGGLWDAALIRARHTLVNLFKAMLIPSRVKNYHDRGDQKFLINYVAGHVKDNSLIFDSYFCEKFGGQPFLSQRSMNGCYLGCIRPCCSNATNVKFHGTQMPCPIKCRPKEHLDWIYC
;
A
#
# COMPACT_ATOMS: atom_id res chain seq x y z
N GLU A 1 -17.14 11.31 -3.77
CA GLU A 1 -16.08 10.99 -2.80
C GLU A 1 -14.95 11.99 -2.90
N ASN A 2 -14.43 12.46 -1.76
CA ASN A 2 -13.29 13.38 -1.69
C ASN A 2 -11.98 12.58 -1.52
N ASN A 3 -11.73 11.62 -2.42
CA ASN A 3 -10.53 10.79 -2.37
C ASN A 3 -9.31 11.63 -2.80
N PHE A 4 -8.55 12.09 -1.83
CA PHE A 4 -7.34 12.90 -2.04
C PHE A 4 -6.08 12.05 -2.07
N PHE A 5 -6.16 10.83 -1.54
CA PHE A 5 -5.05 9.90 -1.45
C PHE A 5 -5.38 8.60 -2.16
N TYR A 6 -4.34 7.86 -2.51
CA TYR A 6 -4.39 6.53 -3.10
C TYR A 6 -3.50 5.61 -2.27
N ILE A 7 -3.95 4.39 -2.00
CA ILE A 7 -3.15 3.36 -1.33
C ILE A 7 -3.35 2.04 -2.07
N ALA A 8 -2.28 1.30 -2.33
CA ALA A 8 -2.34 0.04 -3.07
C ALA A 8 -1.54 -1.07 -2.40
N ARG A 9 -2.14 -2.26 -2.25
CA ARG A 9 -1.52 -3.41 -1.60
C ARG A 9 -1.90 -4.68 -2.32
N ASP A 10 -0.99 -5.20 -3.14
CA ASP A 10 -1.27 -6.30 -4.06
C ASP A 10 -0.48 -7.59 -3.75
N ASN A 11 0.14 -7.67 -2.56
CA ASN A 11 0.94 -8.80 -2.13
C ASN A 11 0.61 -9.15 -0.66
N ILE A 12 0.71 -10.41 -0.27
CA ILE A 12 0.48 -10.82 1.12
C ILE A 12 1.46 -10.15 2.11
N GLU A 13 2.67 -9.84 1.68
CA GLU A 13 3.66 -9.13 2.50
C GLU A 13 3.34 -7.64 2.67
N HIS A 14 2.35 -7.11 1.93
CA HIS A 14 1.85 -5.74 2.09
C HIS A 14 0.89 -5.60 3.29
N GLY A 15 1.20 -6.26 4.41
CA GLY A 15 0.34 -6.35 5.60
C GLY A 15 0.24 -5.08 6.48
N LEU A 16 0.78 -3.96 6.00
CA LEU A 16 0.76 -2.65 6.66
C LEU A 16 -0.24 -1.73 5.96
N PHE A 17 -0.93 -0.87 6.73
CA PHE A 17 -1.94 0.03 6.17
C PHE A 17 -1.38 0.95 5.08
N LEU A 18 -0.18 1.49 5.27
CA LEU A 18 0.45 2.42 4.34
C LEU A 18 1.91 2.02 4.14
N LEU A 19 2.31 1.80 2.89
CA LEU A 19 3.68 1.38 2.54
C LEU A 19 4.38 2.53 1.83
N GLY A 20 5.67 2.72 2.10
CA GLY A 20 6.42 3.88 1.63
C GLY A 20 6.34 4.14 0.13
N GLY A 21 6.34 3.09 -0.68
CA GLY A 21 6.24 3.20 -2.15
C GLY A 21 4.84 3.01 -2.74
N LEU A 22 3.82 2.68 -1.94
CA LEU A 22 2.51 2.24 -2.43
C LEU A 22 1.35 3.10 -1.94
N TRP A 23 1.62 4.39 -1.78
CA TRP A 23 0.59 5.40 -1.56
C TRP A 23 0.95 6.67 -2.31
N ASP A 24 -0.05 7.48 -2.65
CA ASP A 24 0.15 8.76 -3.32
C ASP A 24 -0.98 9.74 -2.97
N ALA A 25 -0.83 10.99 -3.38
CA ALA A 25 -1.77 12.06 -3.13
C ALA A 25 -2.05 12.88 -4.41
N ALA A 26 -3.32 13.20 -4.63
CA ALA A 26 -3.72 14.19 -5.62
C ALA A 26 -3.32 15.60 -5.13
N LEU A 27 -2.11 16.03 -5.50
CA LEU A 27 -1.41 17.22 -4.96
C LEU A 27 -2.30 18.46 -4.77
N ILE A 28 -3.11 18.82 -5.77
CA ILE A 28 -3.97 20.01 -5.70
C ILE A 28 -5.04 19.88 -4.60
N ARG A 29 -5.65 18.70 -4.47
CA ARG A 29 -6.72 18.43 -3.50
C ARG A 29 -6.18 18.17 -2.09
N ALA A 30 -5.02 17.50 -2.00
CA ALA A 30 -4.39 17.12 -0.75
C ALA A 30 -3.45 18.19 -0.18
N ARG A 31 -3.28 19.34 -0.86
CA ARG A 31 -2.20 20.32 -0.59
C ARG A 31 -2.09 20.70 0.89
N HIS A 32 -3.21 21.07 1.52
CA HIS A 32 -3.20 21.50 2.91
C HIS A 32 -2.76 20.36 3.86
N THR A 33 -3.31 19.16 3.68
CA THR A 33 -2.94 17.98 4.46
C THR A 33 -1.47 17.62 4.28
N LEU A 34 -0.97 17.63 3.03
CA LEU A 34 0.43 17.37 2.72
C LEU A 34 1.37 18.38 3.38
N VAL A 35 1.04 19.68 3.33
CA VAL A 35 1.84 20.72 4.01
C VAL A 35 1.92 20.46 5.52
N ASN A 36 0.82 20.09 6.15
CA ASN A 36 0.80 19.79 7.58
C ASN A 36 1.61 18.53 7.92
N LEU A 37 1.52 17.49 7.08
CA LEU A 37 2.32 16.27 7.21
C LEU A 37 3.82 16.57 7.08
N PHE A 38 4.25 17.28 6.03
CA PHE A 38 5.65 17.60 5.80
C PHE A 38 6.22 18.55 6.85
N LYS A 39 5.45 19.55 7.31
CA LYS A 39 5.87 20.41 8.43
C LYS A 39 6.15 19.61 9.70
N ALA A 40 5.39 18.56 9.98
CA ALA A 40 5.63 17.72 11.15
C ALA A 40 6.96 16.95 11.06
N MET A 41 7.41 16.59 9.85
CA MET A 41 8.72 15.97 9.63
C MET A 41 9.89 16.93 9.89
N LEU A 42 9.66 18.24 9.80
CA LEU A 42 10.67 19.27 10.09
C LEU A 42 10.87 19.50 11.60
N ILE A 43 10.05 18.90 12.46
CA ILE A 43 10.13 19.06 13.92
C ILE A 43 11.08 17.96 14.46
N PRO A 44 12.30 18.31 14.92
CA PRO A 44 13.31 17.30 15.27
C PRO A 44 12.84 16.34 16.36
N SER A 45 12.11 16.83 17.37
CA SER A 45 11.56 15.99 18.44
C SER A 45 10.54 14.95 17.95
N ARG A 46 9.86 15.20 16.83
CA ARG A 46 8.91 14.25 16.24
C ARG A 46 9.62 13.18 15.43
N VAL A 47 10.68 13.53 14.70
CA VAL A 47 11.40 12.58 13.85
C VAL A 47 12.53 11.85 14.56
N LYS A 48 12.98 12.34 15.72
CA LYS A 48 14.11 11.78 16.47
C LYS A 48 13.97 10.29 16.78
N ASN A 49 12.75 9.77 16.95
CA ASN A 49 12.54 8.37 17.29
C ASN A 49 12.42 7.44 16.07
N TYR A 50 12.53 7.98 14.86
CA TYR A 50 12.36 7.25 13.62
C TYR A 50 13.72 7.12 12.91
N HIS A 51 14.48 6.09 13.29
CA HIS A 51 15.76 5.71 12.68
C HIS A 51 15.65 4.39 11.89
N ASP A 52 16.60 4.13 10.98
CA ASP A 52 16.64 2.96 10.08
C ASP A 52 15.35 2.79 9.25
N ARG A 53 14.57 1.73 9.50
CA ARG A 53 13.21 1.52 8.96
C ARG A 53 12.17 2.46 9.61
N GLY A 54 12.63 3.62 10.08
CA GLY A 54 11.87 4.59 10.83
C GLY A 54 10.85 5.31 9.97
N ASP A 55 11.11 5.44 8.67
CA ASP A 55 10.16 5.93 7.68
C ASP A 55 8.86 5.12 7.69
N GLN A 56 8.95 3.79 7.60
CA GLN A 56 7.78 2.91 7.59
C GLN A 56 7.00 2.98 8.92
N LYS A 57 7.71 3.11 10.05
CA LYS A 57 7.07 3.34 11.36
C LYS A 57 6.38 4.70 11.44
N PHE A 58 7.02 5.76 10.93
CA PHE A 58 6.46 7.12 10.90
C PHE A 58 5.19 7.16 10.06
N LEU A 59 5.21 6.50 8.89
CA LEU A 59 4.05 6.38 8.02
C LEU A 59 2.85 5.77 8.73
N ILE A 60 3.06 4.67 9.47
CA ILE A 60 1.98 3.99 10.19
C ILE A 60 1.52 4.78 11.42
N ASN A 61 2.45 5.30 12.21
CA ASN A 61 2.11 5.95 13.48
C ASN A 61 1.56 7.37 13.32
N TYR A 62 1.99 8.08 12.28
CA TYR A 62 1.67 9.49 12.08
C TYR A 62 0.83 9.71 10.82
N VAL A 63 1.31 9.29 9.65
CA VAL A 63 0.67 9.63 8.37
C VAL A 63 -0.68 8.93 8.19
N ALA A 64 -0.78 7.65 8.57
CA ALA A 64 -1.98 6.83 8.37
C ALA A 64 -3.26 7.51 8.92
N GLY A 65 -3.19 8.11 10.11
CA GLY A 65 -4.34 8.78 10.74
C GLY A 65 -4.83 10.03 10.00
N HIS A 66 -4.00 10.64 9.15
CA HIS A 66 -4.37 11.83 8.38
C HIS A 66 -4.94 11.51 7.00
N VAL A 67 -4.65 10.31 6.48
CA VAL A 67 -4.99 9.96 5.09
C VAL A 67 -6.11 8.94 5.00
N LYS A 68 -6.28 8.08 6.03
CA LYS A 68 -7.18 6.92 6.01
C LYS A 68 -8.58 7.23 5.47
N ASP A 69 -9.22 8.26 5.99
CA ASP A 69 -10.62 8.56 5.67
C ASP A 69 -10.81 9.30 4.34
N ASN A 70 -9.72 9.69 3.68
CA ASN A 70 -9.73 10.39 2.38
C ASN A 70 -8.93 9.64 1.31
N SER A 71 -8.76 8.33 1.48
CA SER A 71 -8.00 7.46 0.58
C SER A 71 -8.90 6.59 -0.28
N LEU A 72 -8.58 6.50 -1.57
CA LEU A 72 -8.99 5.40 -2.42
C LEU A 72 -8.03 4.22 -2.18
N ILE A 73 -8.56 3.10 -1.68
CA ILE A 73 -7.74 1.98 -1.22
C ILE A 73 -7.98 0.76 -2.09
N PHE A 74 -6.92 0.24 -2.72
CA PHE A 74 -6.93 -1.03 -3.43
C PHE A 74 -6.14 -2.09 -2.65
N ASP A 75 -6.75 -3.26 -2.44
CA ASP A 75 -6.17 -4.29 -1.60
C ASP A 75 -6.57 -5.71 -2.04
N SER A 76 -5.57 -6.54 -2.32
CA SER A 76 -5.78 -7.93 -2.78
C SER A 76 -5.93 -8.93 -1.63
N TYR A 77 -5.45 -8.61 -0.41
CA TYR A 77 -5.37 -9.60 0.69
C TYR A 77 -5.96 -9.12 2.02
N PHE A 78 -5.88 -7.82 2.31
CA PHE A 78 -6.25 -7.22 3.58
C PHE A 78 -7.44 -6.25 3.45
N CYS A 79 -8.25 -6.40 2.40
CA CYS A 79 -9.40 -5.55 2.13
C CYS A 79 -10.36 -5.44 3.34
N GLU A 80 -10.63 -6.55 4.03
CA GLU A 80 -11.50 -6.55 5.22
C GLU A 80 -10.87 -5.82 6.41
N LYS A 81 -9.53 -5.91 6.55
CA LYS A 81 -8.80 -5.29 7.65
C LYS A 81 -8.66 -3.77 7.46
N PHE A 82 -8.46 -3.32 6.23
CA PHE A 82 -8.11 -1.94 5.91
C PHE A 82 -9.20 -1.16 5.15
N GLY A 83 -10.34 -1.78 4.86
CA GLY A 83 -11.43 -1.15 4.10
C GLY A 83 -11.07 -0.92 2.64
N GLY A 84 -10.31 -1.83 2.03
CA GLY A 84 -9.89 -1.73 0.63
C GLY A 84 -10.91 -2.34 -0.34
N GLN A 85 -10.85 -1.89 -1.59
CA GLN A 85 -11.60 -2.48 -2.69
C GLN A 85 -10.68 -3.37 -3.55
N PRO A 86 -11.25 -4.32 -4.32
CA PRO A 86 -10.46 -5.16 -5.20
C PRO A 86 -9.79 -4.35 -6.32
N PHE A 87 -8.66 -4.84 -6.82
CA PHE A 87 -8.04 -4.29 -8.02
C PHE A 87 -8.94 -4.48 -9.25
N LEU A 88 -8.88 -3.52 -10.18
CA LEU A 88 -9.69 -3.51 -11.41
C LEU A 88 -9.14 -4.41 -12.52
N SER A 89 -8.03 -5.10 -12.27
CA SER A 89 -7.35 -5.95 -13.24
C SER A 89 -6.82 -7.21 -12.56
N GLN A 90 -6.93 -8.34 -13.25
CA GLN A 90 -6.27 -9.58 -12.84
C GLN A 90 -4.74 -9.46 -13.00
N ARG A 91 -4.00 -10.04 -12.06
CA ARG A 91 -2.55 -10.20 -12.22
C ARG A 91 -2.27 -11.26 -13.27
N SER A 92 -1.73 -10.85 -14.41
CA SER A 92 -1.41 -11.76 -15.53
C SER A 92 -0.06 -12.46 -15.38
N MET A 93 0.89 -11.87 -14.65
CA MET A 93 2.25 -12.38 -14.50
C MET A 93 2.60 -12.69 -13.04
N ASN A 94 3.07 -13.91 -12.80
CA ASN A 94 3.46 -14.38 -11.48
C ASN A 94 4.71 -13.63 -10.98
N GLY A 95 4.73 -13.28 -9.68
CA GLY A 95 5.89 -12.62 -9.06
C GLY A 95 6.04 -11.14 -9.39
N CYS A 96 5.08 -10.54 -10.09
CA CYS A 96 5.11 -9.14 -10.51
C CYS A 96 4.17 -8.32 -9.62
N TYR A 97 4.66 -7.82 -8.49
CA TYR A 97 3.86 -7.07 -7.51
C TYR A 97 4.15 -5.56 -7.56
N LEU A 98 3.29 -4.72 -6.99
CA LEU A 98 3.58 -3.30 -6.84
C LEU A 98 4.80 -3.12 -5.92
N GLY A 99 5.69 -2.18 -6.29
CA GLY A 99 6.92 -1.93 -5.53
C GLY A 99 8.04 -2.94 -5.76
N CYS A 100 7.81 -3.93 -6.62
CA CYS A 100 8.78 -4.94 -6.99
C CYS A 100 9.86 -4.41 -7.94
N ILE A 101 11.08 -4.96 -7.83
CA ILE A 101 12.20 -4.66 -8.76
C ILE A 101 11.83 -5.19 -10.16
N ARG A 102 12.09 -4.37 -11.19
CA ARG A 102 11.83 -4.71 -12.60
C ARG A 102 12.80 -5.82 -13.10
N PRO A 103 12.39 -6.69 -14.04
CA PRO A 103 11.09 -6.70 -14.72
C PRO A 103 9.95 -7.24 -13.86
N CYS A 104 10.24 -8.21 -12.99
CA CYS A 104 9.43 -8.71 -11.89
C CYS A 104 10.40 -9.27 -10.83
N CYS A 105 9.90 -9.74 -9.68
CA CYS A 105 10.73 -10.14 -8.52
C CYS A 105 11.41 -11.50 -8.76
N SER A 106 11.54 -11.92 -10.02
CA SER A 106 11.81 -13.27 -10.49
C SER A 106 13.30 -13.62 -10.66
N ASN A 107 14.24 -12.74 -10.31
CA ASN A 107 15.68 -13.01 -10.47
C ASN A 107 16.51 -12.91 -9.18
N ALA A 108 15.90 -13.08 -8.01
CA ALA A 108 16.66 -13.26 -6.78
C ALA A 108 17.05 -14.74 -6.62
N THR A 109 18.01 -15.22 -7.42
CA THR A 109 18.53 -16.60 -7.42
C THR A 109 19.09 -17.09 -6.08
N ASN A 110 19.04 -16.30 -5.00
CA ASN A 110 19.43 -16.70 -3.65
C ASN A 110 18.66 -15.96 -2.54
N VAL A 111 17.53 -15.33 -2.84
CA VAL A 111 16.70 -14.74 -1.78
C VAL A 111 15.41 -15.52 -1.66
N LYS A 112 15.22 -16.11 -0.48
CA LYS A 112 13.97 -16.68 0.02
C LYS A 112 12.86 -15.62 0.14
N PHE A 113 12.65 -14.80 -0.90
CA PHE A 113 11.47 -13.94 -0.99
C PHE A 113 10.29 -14.83 -1.38
N HIS A 114 9.82 -15.57 -0.38
CA HIS A 114 8.52 -16.21 -0.36
C HIS A 114 7.44 -15.14 -0.28
N GLY A 115 7.26 -14.37 -1.35
CA GLY A 115 5.92 -13.94 -1.72
C GLY A 115 5.23 -15.15 -2.33
N THR A 116 4.99 -16.19 -1.53
CA THR A 116 4.29 -17.39 -1.97
C THR A 116 2.98 -16.94 -2.59
N GLN A 117 2.79 -17.31 -3.84
CA GLN A 117 1.63 -16.94 -4.62
C GLN A 117 0.39 -17.54 -3.95
N MET A 118 -0.23 -16.77 -3.06
CA MET A 118 -1.43 -17.17 -2.36
C MET A 118 -2.64 -16.67 -3.12
N PRO A 119 -3.69 -17.48 -3.28
CA PRO A 119 -4.96 -16.98 -3.76
C PRO A 119 -5.42 -15.77 -2.96
N CYS A 120 -5.91 -14.73 -3.62
CA CYS A 120 -6.59 -13.65 -2.93
C CYS A 120 -7.81 -14.20 -2.18
N PRO A 121 -8.13 -13.71 -0.98
CA PRO A 121 -9.39 -14.02 -0.32
C PRO A 121 -10.57 -13.70 -1.22
N ILE A 122 -11.59 -14.57 -1.26
CA ILE A 122 -12.78 -14.40 -2.11
C ILE A 122 -13.43 -13.02 -1.89
N LYS A 123 -13.45 -12.54 -0.64
CA LYS A 123 -14.00 -11.23 -0.28
C LYS A 123 -13.22 -10.03 -0.83
N CYS A 124 -11.95 -10.22 -1.15
CA CYS A 124 -11.08 -9.19 -1.73
C CYS A 124 -10.99 -9.28 -3.26
N ARG A 125 -11.80 -10.13 -3.89
CA ARG A 125 -11.92 -10.22 -5.36
C ARG A 125 -13.04 -9.29 -5.85
N PRO A 126 -12.99 -8.83 -7.12
CA PRO A 126 -14.14 -8.17 -7.73
C PRO A 126 -15.36 -9.09 -7.69
N LYS A 127 -16.53 -8.52 -7.37
CA LYS A 127 -17.77 -9.31 -7.22
C LYS A 127 -18.15 -10.02 -8.53
N GLU A 128 -17.82 -9.39 -9.64
CA GLU A 128 -18.08 -9.84 -11.00
C GLU A 128 -17.00 -10.81 -11.51
N HIS A 129 -15.87 -10.95 -10.80
CA HIS A 129 -14.71 -11.75 -11.22
C HIS A 129 -14.14 -12.58 -10.07
N LEU A 130 -14.97 -13.44 -9.46
CA LEU A 130 -14.53 -14.35 -8.39
C LEU A 130 -13.56 -15.42 -8.89
N ASP A 131 -13.52 -15.66 -10.20
CA ASP A 131 -12.58 -16.54 -10.91
C ASP A 131 -11.15 -15.98 -10.96
N TRP A 132 -10.96 -14.69 -10.65
CA TRP A 132 -9.63 -14.09 -10.49
C TRP A 132 -9.01 -14.54 -9.17
N ILE A 133 -8.48 -15.76 -9.17
CA ILE A 133 -7.79 -16.37 -8.02
C ILE A 133 -6.58 -15.53 -7.62
N TYR A 134 -5.93 -14.89 -8.60
CA TYR A 134 -4.79 -14.00 -8.42
C TYR A 134 -5.14 -12.57 -8.84
N CYS A 135 -5.25 -11.73 -7.82
CA CYS A 135 -5.17 -10.29 -7.84
C CYS A 135 -3.83 -9.87 -7.20
#